data_AF-A0A2A5A0C5-F1
#
_entry.id   AF-A0A2A5A0C5-F1
#
_cell.length_a   1.000
_cell.length_b   1.000
_cell.length_c   1.000
_cell.angle_alpha   90.00
_cell.angle_beta   90.00
_cell.angle_gamma   90.00
#
_symmetry.space_group_name_H-M   'P 1'
#
loop_
_entity.id
_entity.type
_entity.pdbx_description
1 polymer ?
#
loop_
_entity_poly.entity_id
_entity_poly.type
_entity_poly.pdbx_seq_one_letter_code
_entity_poly.pdbx_strand_id
1 'polypeptide(L)'
;MNCMTMKVNAKSGLNVRMKPGLSGEFIKLLSNDTIVTVYESKDGWSRIGVGQWVSAKFLILDEKDHSYFQLASDRDINYNDILYEQLKRDEGSRLQCYQCSAGKPTIGIGHNLQANYLPVCTKEIWDANPKQKLDYEKKVVNCWEGLVITEEQQRKLFNYDIEQCEIKLQEEFSWYTSLPDNQRCSLCNMCFNLGLGGLKGFVKMLDFLKAGEYEKAADEALQSKWAKKDVGARAIRVTRQMRTKSEV
;
A
#
# COMPACT_ATOMS: atom_id res chain seq x y z
N MET A 1 16.32 -2.54 11.16
CA MET A 1 16.78 -1.27 10.54
C MET A 1 15.54 -0.49 10.15
N ASN A 2 15.35 0.70 10.72
CA ASN A 2 14.14 1.51 10.53
C ASN A 2 14.21 2.23 9.17
N CYS A 3 13.18 2.09 8.32
CA CYS A 3 12.99 2.94 7.16
C CYS A 3 12.47 4.31 7.61
N MET A 4 12.74 5.36 6.82
CA MET A 4 12.30 6.73 7.11
C MET A 4 11.51 7.28 5.94
N THR A 5 10.31 7.81 6.20
CA THR A 5 9.55 8.57 5.21
C THR A 5 10.20 9.94 5.02
N MET A 6 10.47 10.32 3.77
CA MET A 6 11.08 11.59 3.41
C MET A 6 10.32 12.23 2.26
N LYS A 7 10.36 13.55 2.19
CA LYS A 7 9.75 14.33 1.12
C LYS A 7 10.80 14.79 0.12
N VAL A 8 10.47 14.69 -1.17
CA VAL A 8 11.29 15.22 -2.26
C VAL A 8 11.26 16.74 -2.25
N ASN A 9 12.40 17.38 -2.06
CA ASN A 9 12.62 18.83 -2.16
C ASN A 9 13.47 19.15 -3.39
N ALA A 10 12.86 19.02 -4.57
CA ALA A 10 13.47 19.28 -5.87
C ALA A 10 12.47 19.95 -6.81
N LYS A 11 12.54 21.28 -6.94
CA LYS A 11 11.60 22.07 -7.76
C LYS A 11 11.51 21.64 -9.23
N SER A 12 12.61 21.12 -9.79
CA SER A 12 12.66 20.62 -11.18
C SER A 12 12.44 19.11 -11.29
N GLY A 13 12.06 18.45 -10.20
CA GLY A 13 11.94 17.00 -10.09
C GLY A 13 13.24 16.30 -9.69
N LEU A 14 13.10 15.09 -9.14
CA LEU A 14 14.19 14.25 -8.66
C LEU A 14 14.31 12.97 -9.49
N ASN A 15 15.46 12.80 -10.14
CA ASN A 15 15.74 11.63 -10.95
C ASN A 15 15.91 10.38 -10.08
N VAL A 16 15.14 9.35 -10.38
CA VAL A 16 15.30 8.00 -9.86
C VAL A 16 16.23 7.22 -10.79
N ARG A 17 17.22 6.53 -10.22
CA ARG A 17 18.27 5.83 -10.96
C ARG A 17 18.44 4.38 -10.53
N MET A 18 18.88 3.54 -11.47
CA MET A 18 19.09 2.09 -11.26
C MET A 18 20.14 1.77 -10.19
N LYS A 19 21.15 2.63 -10.04
CA LYS A 19 22.28 2.48 -9.12
C LYS A 19 22.57 3.82 -8.44
N PRO A 20 23.15 3.83 -7.22
CA PRO A 20 23.58 5.07 -6.59
C PRO A 20 24.69 5.70 -7.44
N GLY A 21 24.48 6.94 -7.89
CA GLY A 21 25.44 7.68 -8.69
C GLY A 21 24.83 8.30 -9.94
N LEU A 22 25.51 9.32 -10.49
CA LEU A 22 25.07 10.01 -11.71
C LEU A 22 25.19 9.15 -12.96
N SER A 23 26.01 8.09 -12.91
CA SER A 23 26.16 7.08 -13.96
C SER A 23 25.06 6.01 -13.95
N GLY A 24 24.20 5.98 -12.92
CA GLY A 24 23.05 5.08 -12.89
C GLY A 24 22.03 5.45 -13.95
N GLU A 25 21.52 4.45 -14.68
CA GLU A 25 20.48 4.62 -15.69
C GLU A 25 19.25 5.32 -15.10
N PHE A 26 18.71 6.29 -15.83
CA PHE A 26 17.50 7.01 -15.44
C PHE A 26 16.28 6.10 -15.59
N ILE A 27 15.42 6.09 -14.57
CA ILE A 27 14.18 5.29 -14.55
C ILE A 27 12.96 6.19 -14.73
N LYS A 28 12.82 7.15 -13.81
CA LYS A 28 11.67 8.06 -13.75
C LYS A 28 12.05 9.33 -13.01
N LEU A 29 11.23 10.36 -13.16
CA LEU A 29 11.31 11.62 -12.43
C LEU A 29 10.24 11.62 -11.34
N LEU A 30 10.62 11.93 -10.10
CA LEU A 30 9.67 12.25 -9.03
C LEU A 30 9.40 13.76 -9.04
N SER A 31 8.16 14.16 -8.83
CA SER A 31 7.81 15.57 -8.66
C SER A 31 8.32 16.12 -7.32
N ASN A 32 8.38 17.46 -7.22
CA ASN A 32 8.55 18.11 -5.92
C ASN A 32 7.42 17.68 -4.97
N ASP A 33 7.73 17.61 -3.68
CA ASP A 33 6.82 17.19 -2.60
C ASP A 33 6.36 15.73 -2.66
N THR A 34 6.82 14.93 -3.62
CA THR A 34 6.58 13.48 -3.62
C THR A 34 7.15 12.86 -2.35
N ILE A 35 6.32 12.07 -1.67
CA ILE A 35 6.74 11.32 -0.49
C ILE A 35 7.40 10.01 -0.94
N VAL A 36 8.56 9.71 -0.35
CA VAL A 36 9.32 8.49 -0.61
C VAL A 36 9.74 7.85 0.69
N THR A 37 9.63 6.53 0.75
CA THR A 37 10.23 5.77 1.85
C THR A 37 11.70 5.53 1.55
N VAL A 38 12.59 6.07 2.39
CA VAL A 38 14.02 5.79 2.33
C VAL A 38 14.31 4.51 3.10
N TYR A 39 14.78 3.53 2.37
CA TYR A 39 15.08 2.20 2.90
C TYR A 39 16.54 2.04 3.31
N GLU A 40 17.43 2.80 2.69
CA GLU A 40 18.87 2.74 2.89
C GLU A 40 19.50 4.01 2.37
N SER A 41 20.54 4.49 3.04
CA SER A 41 21.36 5.61 2.56
C SER A 41 22.82 5.15 2.44
N LYS A 42 23.41 5.38 1.27
CA LYS A 42 24.79 5.04 0.96
C LYS A 42 25.41 6.13 0.09
N ASP A 43 26.55 6.65 0.52
CA ASP A 43 27.39 7.58 -0.26
C ASP A 43 26.62 8.79 -0.84
N GLY A 44 25.69 9.36 -0.06
CA GLY A 44 24.87 10.51 -0.48
C GLY A 44 23.67 10.17 -1.38
N TRP A 45 23.37 8.88 -1.54
CA TRP A 45 22.20 8.37 -2.25
C TRP A 45 21.28 7.61 -1.32
N SER A 46 19.98 7.80 -1.50
CA SER A 46 18.94 7.12 -0.76
C SER A 46 18.21 6.16 -1.67
N ARG A 47 18.08 4.91 -1.23
CA ARG A 47 17.30 3.89 -1.90
C ARG A 47 15.84 4.06 -1.53
N ILE A 48 15.00 4.21 -2.55
CA ILE A 48 13.54 4.39 -2.43
C ILE A 48 12.76 3.24 -3.10
N GLY A 49 13.46 2.17 -3.47
CA GLY A 49 12.89 0.97 -4.07
C GLY A 49 13.99 0.07 -4.63
N VAL A 50 13.64 -1.13 -5.10
CA VAL A 50 14.61 -2.03 -5.75
C VAL A 50 15.11 -1.39 -7.04
N GLY A 51 16.43 -1.22 -7.15
CA GLY A 51 17.03 -0.48 -8.27
C GLY A 51 16.52 0.95 -8.37
N GLN A 52 16.02 1.57 -7.30
CA GLN A 52 15.55 2.95 -7.34
C GLN A 52 16.30 3.77 -6.31
N TRP A 53 17.25 4.56 -6.81
CA TRP A 53 18.12 5.42 -6.03
C TRP A 53 17.88 6.86 -6.41
N VAL A 54 17.77 7.72 -5.40
CA VAL A 54 17.70 9.16 -5.57
C VAL A 54 18.82 9.81 -4.78
N SER A 55 19.21 11.01 -5.16
CA SER A 55 20.21 11.74 -4.39
C SER A 55 19.59 12.20 -3.07
N ALA A 56 20.20 11.80 -1.94
CA ALA A 56 19.73 12.10 -0.59
C ALA A 56 19.68 13.60 -0.31
N LYS A 57 20.48 14.40 -1.03
CA LYS A 57 20.50 15.87 -0.96
C LYS A 57 19.13 16.50 -1.24
N PHE A 58 18.27 15.82 -2.01
CA PHE A 58 16.94 16.31 -2.36
C PHE A 58 15.84 15.69 -1.51
N LEU A 59 16.20 15.01 -0.42
CA LEU A 59 15.23 14.46 0.53
C LEU A 59 15.29 15.28 1.82
N ILE A 60 14.13 15.69 2.30
CA ILE A 60 13.97 16.33 3.60
C ILE A 60 13.05 15.47 4.47
N LEU A 61 13.26 15.51 5.79
CA LEU A 61 12.31 14.90 6.71
C LEU A 61 10.96 15.59 6.52
N ASP A 62 9.90 14.79 6.38
CA ASP A 62 8.56 15.34 6.40
C ASP A 62 8.13 15.48 7.87
N GLU A 63 8.31 16.67 8.43
CA GLU A 63 7.98 16.95 9.85
C GLU A 63 6.50 16.76 10.18
N LYS A 64 5.63 16.59 9.17
CA LYS A 64 4.23 16.22 9.34
C LYS A 64 4.04 14.77 9.80
N ASP A 65 5.05 13.92 9.65
CA ASP A 65 4.93 12.46 9.78
C ASP A 65 5.38 11.88 11.14
N HIS A 66 5.43 12.72 12.19
CA HIS A 66 5.40 12.21 13.57
C HIS A 66 4.01 12.28 14.21
N SER A 67 3.06 12.99 13.57
CA SER A 67 1.69 13.06 14.06
C SER A 67 0.91 11.76 13.81
N TYR A 68 1.21 11.02 12.75
CA TYR A 68 0.52 9.74 12.47
C TYR A 68 0.84 8.66 13.52
N PHE A 69 2.09 8.59 13.97
CA PHE A 69 2.52 7.64 15.01
C PHE A 69 2.12 8.08 16.43
N GLN A 70 2.00 9.38 16.70
CA GLN A 70 1.54 9.91 18.00
C GLN A 70 0.01 9.97 18.14
N LEU A 71 -0.75 10.12 17.06
CA LEU A 71 -2.22 10.10 17.12
C LEU A 71 -2.76 8.67 17.30
N ALA A 72 -2.05 7.66 16.79
CA ALA A 72 -2.43 6.25 16.91
C ALA A 72 -2.19 5.65 18.31
N SER A 73 -1.52 6.35 19.23
CA SER A 73 -1.23 5.81 20.57
C SER A 73 -2.31 6.14 21.60
N ASP A 74 -3.13 7.17 21.38
CA ASP A 74 -3.82 7.81 22.51
C ASP A 74 -5.35 7.74 22.47
N ARG A 75 -5.95 7.15 21.44
CA ARG A 75 -7.30 6.59 21.42
C ARG A 75 -7.38 5.59 20.26
N ASP A 76 -8.34 4.67 20.30
CA ASP A 76 -8.83 3.86 19.17
C ASP A 76 -8.51 2.36 19.18
N ILE A 77 -9.58 1.60 18.93
CA ILE A 77 -9.51 0.24 18.39
C ILE A 77 -8.72 0.34 17.09
N ASN A 78 -7.50 -0.21 17.08
CA ASN A 78 -6.48 -0.02 16.05
C ASN A 78 -7.03 -0.24 14.62
N TYR A 79 -7.15 0.85 13.85
CA TYR A 79 -7.63 0.90 12.46
C TYR A 79 -7.01 -0.18 11.56
N ASN A 80 -5.70 -0.41 11.70
CA ASN A 80 -4.98 -1.42 10.93
C ASN A 80 -5.31 -2.85 11.38
N ASP A 81 -5.72 -3.06 12.63
CA ASP A 81 -6.13 -4.38 13.13
C ASP A 81 -7.53 -4.74 12.64
N ILE A 82 -8.44 -3.76 12.55
CA ILE A 82 -9.74 -3.95 11.91
C ILE A 82 -9.56 -4.36 10.45
N LEU A 83 -8.76 -3.60 9.70
CA LEU A 83 -8.46 -3.93 8.29
C LEU A 83 -7.78 -5.29 8.17
N TYR A 84 -6.86 -5.62 9.09
CA TYR A 84 -6.17 -6.90 9.09
C TYR A 84 -7.14 -8.06 9.23
N GLU A 85 -8.02 -8.05 10.22
CA GLU A 85 -8.98 -9.13 10.42
C GLU A 85 -9.99 -9.23 9.27
N GLN A 86 -10.44 -8.09 8.73
CA GLN A 86 -11.33 -8.08 7.57
C GLN A 86 -10.66 -8.65 6.33
N LEU A 87 -9.48 -8.15 5.96
CA LEU A 87 -8.78 -8.57 4.75
C LEU A 87 -8.22 -9.98 4.91
N LYS A 88 -7.79 -10.39 6.09
CA LYS A 88 -7.42 -11.79 6.39
C LYS A 88 -8.59 -12.74 6.18
N ARG A 89 -9.81 -12.32 6.58
CA ARG A 89 -11.03 -13.11 6.34
C ARG A 89 -11.40 -13.15 4.87
N ASP A 90 -11.23 -12.05 4.16
CA ASP A 90 -11.75 -11.85 2.79
C ASP A 90 -10.78 -12.34 1.70
N GLU A 91 -9.49 -12.06 1.85
CA GLU A 91 -8.40 -12.47 0.94
C GLU A 91 -7.78 -13.81 1.36
N GLY A 92 -7.96 -14.20 2.63
CA GLY A 92 -7.27 -15.31 3.24
C GLY A 92 -5.86 -14.94 3.75
N SER A 93 -5.21 -15.91 4.39
CA SER A 93 -3.85 -15.82 4.92
C SER A 93 -3.04 -17.00 4.42
N ARG A 94 -1.90 -16.73 3.78
CA ARG A 94 -0.95 -17.76 3.31
C ARG A 94 0.49 -17.34 3.57
N LEU A 95 1.14 -18.02 4.50
CA LEU A 95 2.56 -17.80 4.82
C LEU A 95 3.51 -18.31 3.74
N GLN A 96 3.02 -19.12 2.80
CA GLN A 96 3.78 -19.59 1.66
C GLN A 96 3.23 -18.98 0.38
N CYS A 97 4.12 -18.57 -0.53
CA CYS A 97 3.73 -18.07 -1.85
C CYS A 97 2.86 -19.10 -2.59
N TYR A 98 1.78 -18.61 -3.20
CA TYR A 98 0.81 -19.42 -3.95
C TYR A 98 0.38 -18.69 -5.23
N GLN A 99 -0.28 -19.40 -6.13
CA GLN A 99 -0.93 -18.81 -7.30
C GLN A 99 -2.39 -18.48 -6.94
N CYS A 100 -2.80 -17.22 -7.08
CA CYS A 100 -4.20 -16.84 -6.87
C CYS A 100 -5.09 -17.33 -8.01
N SER A 101 -6.41 -17.15 -7.91
CA SER A 101 -7.38 -17.53 -8.96
C SER A 101 -7.12 -16.86 -10.30
N ALA A 102 -6.45 -15.70 -10.32
CA ALA A 102 -6.03 -15.00 -11.52
C ALA A 102 -4.64 -15.45 -12.05
N GLY A 103 -4.04 -16.50 -11.48
CA GLY A 103 -2.73 -17.03 -11.90
C GLY A 103 -1.55 -16.11 -11.57
N LYS A 104 -1.69 -15.23 -10.56
CA LYS A 104 -0.62 -14.32 -10.12
C LYS A 104 0.03 -14.83 -8.83
N PRO A 105 1.37 -14.76 -8.69
CA PRO A 105 2.08 -15.14 -7.49
C PRO A 105 1.72 -14.17 -6.36
N THR A 106 1.21 -14.73 -5.27
CA THR A 106 0.62 -13.99 -4.15
C THR A 106 1.14 -14.56 -2.83
N ILE A 107 1.32 -13.73 -1.80
CA ILE A 107 1.75 -14.16 -0.47
C ILE A 107 1.07 -13.33 0.64
N GLY A 108 1.07 -13.84 1.87
CA GLY A 108 0.50 -13.16 3.03
C GLY A 108 -1.01 -12.98 2.90
N ILE A 109 -1.47 -11.75 3.05
CA ILE A 109 -2.87 -11.33 2.83
C ILE A 109 -2.91 -10.62 1.49
N GLY A 110 -3.25 -11.33 0.41
CA GLY A 110 -3.50 -10.73 -0.90
C GLY A 110 -2.34 -9.99 -1.58
N HIS A 111 -1.09 -10.06 -1.08
CA HIS A 111 0.03 -9.31 -1.66
C HIS A 111 0.51 -9.93 -2.98
N ASN A 112 0.29 -9.22 -4.08
CA ASN A 112 0.67 -9.64 -5.43
C ASN A 112 2.14 -9.29 -5.75
N LEU A 113 3.00 -10.32 -5.82
CA LEU A 113 4.45 -10.21 -6.01
C LEU A 113 4.87 -9.77 -7.43
N GLN A 114 3.97 -9.85 -8.41
CA GLN A 114 4.23 -9.37 -9.78
C GLN A 114 3.94 -7.88 -9.94
N ALA A 115 2.92 -7.38 -9.25
CA ALA A 115 2.48 -5.99 -9.36
C ALA A 115 3.17 -5.09 -8.33
N ASN A 116 3.43 -5.63 -7.14
CA ASN A 116 4.07 -4.94 -6.03
C ASN A 116 5.30 -5.75 -5.62
N TYR A 117 6.47 -5.12 -5.62
CA TYR A 117 7.66 -5.74 -5.08
C TYR A 117 7.61 -5.74 -3.55
N LEU A 118 8.23 -6.75 -2.94
CA LEU A 118 8.38 -6.82 -1.50
C LEU A 118 9.09 -5.56 -0.97
N PRO A 119 8.55 -4.89 0.06
CA PRO A 119 9.17 -3.72 0.65
C PRO A 119 10.51 -4.08 1.32
N VAL A 120 11.47 -3.17 1.33
CA VAL A 120 12.82 -3.47 1.85
C VAL A 120 12.86 -3.76 3.35
N CYS A 121 11.86 -3.31 4.14
CA CYS A 121 11.71 -3.72 5.54
C CYS A 121 11.44 -5.23 5.68
N THR A 122 11.16 -5.91 4.57
CA THR A 122 11.10 -7.36 4.44
C THR A 122 12.33 -7.95 3.74
N LYS A 123 13.48 -7.28 3.76
CA LYS A 123 14.74 -7.83 3.24
C LYS A 123 15.03 -9.23 3.81
N GLU A 124 14.63 -9.49 5.05
CA GLU A 124 14.63 -10.83 5.67
C GLU A 124 13.79 -11.86 4.89
N ILE A 125 12.62 -11.48 4.36
CA ILE A 125 11.78 -12.32 3.49
C ILE A 125 12.51 -12.63 2.17
N TRP A 126 13.18 -11.62 1.61
CA TRP A 126 13.94 -11.79 0.37
C TRP A 126 15.16 -12.70 0.56
N ASP A 127 15.92 -12.46 1.62
CA ASP A 127 17.15 -13.18 1.96
C ASP A 127 16.86 -14.63 2.44
N ALA A 128 15.63 -14.93 2.87
CA ALA A 128 15.22 -16.26 3.30
C ALA A 128 14.88 -17.24 2.15
N ASN A 129 14.89 -16.81 0.88
CA ASN A 129 14.56 -17.69 -0.25
C ASN A 129 15.81 -18.46 -0.75
N PRO A 130 15.90 -19.78 -0.51
CA PRO A 130 17.09 -20.58 -0.84
C PRO A 130 17.33 -20.78 -2.34
N LYS A 131 16.35 -20.46 -3.21
CA LYS A 131 16.47 -20.61 -4.67
C LYS A 131 16.88 -19.33 -5.41
N GLN A 132 17.24 -18.26 -4.69
CA GLN A 132 17.68 -17.03 -5.36
C GLN A 132 19.12 -17.12 -5.84
N LYS A 133 19.29 -16.99 -7.16
CA LYS A 133 20.53 -16.46 -7.75
C LYS A 133 20.31 -14.98 -7.99
N LEU A 134 21.06 -14.15 -7.27
CA LEU A 134 21.05 -12.70 -7.37
C LEU A 134 21.73 -12.28 -8.69
N ASP A 135 21.02 -12.33 -9.81
CA ASP A 135 21.47 -11.77 -11.07
C ASP A 135 20.80 -10.40 -11.27
N TYR A 136 21.45 -9.35 -10.79
CA TYR A 136 20.98 -7.96 -10.92
C TYR A 136 21.02 -7.45 -12.36
N GLU A 137 21.61 -8.20 -13.30
CA GLU A 137 21.86 -7.77 -14.68
C GLU A 137 20.93 -8.44 -15.70
N LYS A 138 20.26 -9.54 -15.33
CA LYS A 138 19.28 -10.23 -16.18
C LYS A 138 17.95 -10.29 -15.45
N LYS A 139 16.93 -9.65 -16.02
CA LYS A 139 15.50 -9.74 -15.67
C LYS A 139 15.24 -10.82 -14.63
N VAL A 140 15.05 -10.39 -13.36
CA VAL A 140 14.84 -11.24 -12.20
C VAL A 140 14.06 -12.48 -12.60
N VAL A 141 14.70 -13.64 -12.54
CA VAL A 141 13.99 -14.91 -12.68
C VAL A 141 13.10 -14.98 -11.44
N ASN A 142 11.82 -14.65 -11.62
CA ASN A 142 10.79 -14.56 -10.58
C ASN A 142 10.45 -15.95 -10.01
N CYS A 143 11.42 -16.58 -9.34
CA CYS A 143 11.25 -17.84 -8.63
C CYS A 143 10.73 -17.56 -7.21
N TRP A 144 9.45 -17.17 -7.13
CA TRP A 144 8.72 -17.05 -5.86
C TRP A 144 8.37 -18.41 -5.25
N GLU A 145 8.60 -19.48 -6.00
CA GLU A 145 8.35 -20.85 -5.59
C GLU A 145 9.16 -21.21 -4.34
N GLY A 146 8.45 -21.57 -3.27
CA GLY A 146 9.07 -21.93 -1.99
C GLY A 146 9.34 -20.74 -1.07
N LEU A 147 8.96 -19.51 -1.44
CA LEU A 147 9.01 -18.36 -0.52
C LEU A 147 8.04 -18.59 0.64
N VAL A 148 8.56 -18.52 1.87
CA VAL A 148 7.81 -18.64 3.12
C VAL A 148 8.11 -17.43 4.00
N ILE A 149 7.10 -16.91 4.68
CA ILE A 149 7.18 -15.77 5.60
C ILE A 149 6.65 -16.16 6.98
N THR A 150 7.08 -15.44 8.00
CA THR A 150 6.50 -15.54 9.36
C THR A 150 5.22 -14.71 9.47
N GLU A 151 4.43 -14.94 10.52
CA GLU A 151 3.25 -14.10 10.80
C GLU A 151 3.62 -12.64 11.05
N GLU A 152 4.76 -12.38 11.70
CA GLU A 152 5.28 -11.04 11.89
C GLU A 152 5.64 -10.37 10.55
N GLN A 153 6.27 -11.12 9.65
CA GLN A 153 6.59 -10.66 8.30
C GLN A 153 5.32 -10.40 7.47
N GLN A 154 4.30 -11.25 7.60
CA GLN A 154 2.98 -11.03 7.00
C GLN A 154 2.33 -9.75 7.54
N ARG A 155 2.40 -9.51 8.86
CA ARG A 155 1.87 -8.30 9.49
C ARG A 155 2.56 -7.04 8.95
N LYS A 156 3.88 -7.06 8.85
CA LYS A 156 4.67 -5.95 8.28
C LYS A 156 4.34 -5.70 6.81
N LEU A 157 4.26 -6.76 6.00
CA LEU A 157 3.89 -6.67 4.59
C LEU A 157 2.48 -6.10 4.41
N PHE A 158 1.53 -6.57 5.22
CA PHE A 158 0.17 -6.05 5.23
C PHE A 158 0.12 -4.57 5.58
N ASN A 159 0.79 -4.16 6.66
CA ASN A 159 0.79 -2.76 7.08
C ASN A 159 1.35 -1.85 5.98
N TYR A 160 2.39 -2.30 5.30
CA TYR A 160 2.93 -1.60 4.14
C TYR A 160 1.90 -1.50 3.00
N ASP A 161 1.22 -2.59 2.64
CA ASP A 161 0.22 -2.55 1.57
C ASP A 161 -0.97 -1.62 1.90
N ILE A 162 -1.39 -1.57 3.17
CA ILE A 162 -2.41 -0.63 3.64
C ILE A 162 -1.90 0.80 3.55
N GLU A 163 -0.70 1.08 4.03
CA GLU A 163 -0.06 2.39 3.92
C GLU A 163 0.00 2.86 2.45
N GLN A 164 0.35 1.97 1.51
CA GLN A 164 0.33 2.29 0.08
C GLN A 164 -1.08 2.57 -0.46
N CYS A 165 -2.12 1.96 0.10
CA CYS A 165 -3.50 2.29 -0.25
C CYS A 165 -3.92 3.65 0.33
N GLU A 166 -3.60 3.92 1.59
CA GLU A 166 -3.86 5.20 2.26
C GLU A 166 -3.21 6.37 1.52
N ILE A 167 -1.92 6.26 1.17
CA ILE A 167 -1.20 7.30 0.42
C ILE A 167 -1.91 7.59 -0.92
N LYS A 168 -2.22 6.54 -1.69
CA LYS A 168 -2.94 6.69 -2.97
C LYS A 168 -4.30 7.37 -2.81
N LEU A 169 -5.04 7.03 -1.77
CA LEU A 169 -6.35 7.63 -1.48
C LEU A 169 -6.22 9.10 -1.07
N GLN A 170 -5.22 9.43 -0.25
CA GLN A 170 -4.96 10.82 0.19
C GLN A 170 -4.52 11.70 -0.97
N GLU A 171 -3.65 11.19 -1.85
CA GLU A 171 -3.17 11.92 -3.02
C GLU A 171 -4.29 12.17 -4.05
N GLU A 172 -5.17 11.18 -4.26
CA GLU A 172 -6.25 11.28 -5.24
C GLU A 172 -7.46 12.05 -4.72
N PHE A 173 -7.83 11.85 -3.45
CA PHE A 173 -9.06 12.37 -2.86
C PHE A 173 -8.73 13.30 -1.70
N SER A 174 -8.66 14.61 -1.96
CA SER A 174 -8.31 15.63 -0.96
C SER A 174 -9.22 15.68 0.28
N TRP A 175 -10.42 15.08 0.21
CA TRP A 175 -11.40 14.97 1.28
C TRP A 175 -11.28 13.68 2.10
N TYR A 176 -10.43 12.74 1.70
CA TYR A 176 -10.32 11.42 2.31
C TYR A 176 -9.94 11.46 3.78
N THR A 177 -9.00 12.33 4.17
CA THR A 177 -8.56 12.48 5.56
C THR A 177 -9.62 13.09 6.49
N SER A 178 -10.69 13.65 5.91
CA SER A 178 -11.83 14.18 6.67
C SER A 178 -12.95 13.17 6.89
N LEU A 179 -12.85 11.98 6.30
CA LEU A 179 -13.82 10.90 6.52
C LEU A 179 -13.69 10.34 7.95
N PRO A 180 -14.81 9.92 8.57
CA PRO A 180 -14.74 9.12 9.79
C PRO A 180 -14.13 7.74 9.53
N ASP A 181 -13.61 7.11 10.59
CA ASP A 181 -12.77 5.91 10.47
C ASP A 181 -13.44 4.74 9.75
N ASN A 182 -14.73 4.52 9.98
CA ASN A 182 -15.46 3.45 9.32
C ASN A 182 -15.54 3.64 7.80
N GLN A 183 -15.70 4.87 7.33
CA GLN A 183 -15.75 5.20 5.91
C GLN A 183 -14.36 5.16 5.29
N ARG A 184 -13.36 5.68 6.01
CA ARG A 184 -11.94 5.59 5.63
C ARG A 184 -11.50 4.14 5.47
N CYS A 185 -11.80 3.30 6.47
CA CYS A 185 -11.52 1.87 6.48
C CYS A 185 -12.21 1.13 5.33
N SER A 186 -13.50 1.42 5.12
CA SER A 186 -14.26 0.80 4.02
C SER A 186 -13.67 1.16 2.66
N LEU A 187 -13.28 2.43 2.46
CA LEU A 187 -12.69 2.89 1.21
C LEU A 187 -11.28 2.33 1.00
N CYS A 188 -10.48 2.22 2.06
CA CYS A 188 -9.17 1.56 2.03
C CYS A 188 -9.28 0.06 1.70
N ASN A 189 -10.25 -0.65 2.29
CA ASN A 189 -10.53 -2.06 1.95
C ASN A 189 -10.90 -2.22 0.46
N MET A 190 -11.74 -1.33 -0.07
CA MET A 190 -12.08 -1.34 -1.49
C MET A 190 -10.86 -1.01 -2.37
N CYS A 191 -10.04 -0.04 -1.98
CA CYS A 191 -8.81 0.31 -2.69
C CYS A 191 -7.81 -0.86 -2.70
N PHE A 192 -7.68 -1.59 -1.60
CA PHE A 192 -6.85 -2.79 -1.52
C PHE A 192 -7.33 -3.86 -2.51
N ASN A 193 -8.64 -4.08 -2.59
CA ASN A 193 -9.21 -5.11 -3.47
C ASN A 193 -9.14 -4.76 -4.96
N LEU A 194 -9.52 -3.53 -5.30
CA LEU A 194 -9.74 -3.08 -6.67
C LEU A 194 -8.52 -2.38 -7.27
N GLY A 195 -7.62 -1.90 -6.41
CA GLY A 195 -6.68 -0.84 -6.76
C GLY A 195 -7.38 0.52 -6.94
N LEU A 196 -6.59 1.60 -6.86
CA LEU A 196 -7.10 2.97 -7.05
C LEU A 196 -7.83 3.15 -8.39
N GLY A 197 -7.28 2.59 -9.47
CA GLY A 197 -7.88 2.72 -10.81
C GLY A 197 -9.27 2.08 -10.92
N GLY A 198 -9.47 0.91 -10.31
CA GLY A 198 -10.78 0.26 -10.28
C GLY A 198 -11.76 1.00 -9.37
N LEU A 199 -11.28 1.49 -8.22
CA LEU A 199 -12.07 2.25 -7.26
C LEU A 199 -12.60 3.57 -7.87
N LYS A 200 -11.81 4.27 -8.68
CA LYS A 200 -12.24 5.50 -9.37
C LYS A 200 -13.44 5.29 -10.30
N GLY A 201 -13.75 4.05 -10.70
CA GLY A 201 -14.97 3.73 -11.45
C GLY A 201 -16.26 3.89 -10.64
N PHE A 202 -16.19 3.97 -9.31
CA PHE A 202 -17.33 4.12 -8.42
C PHE A 202 -17.72 5.60 -8.20
N VAL A 203 -17.84 6.35 -9.30
CA VAL A 203 -18.00 7.82 -9.29
C VAL A 203 -19.12 8.27 -8.35
N LYS A 204 -20.33 7.70 -8.49
CA LYS A 204 -21.49 8.08 -7.66
C LYS A 204 -21.30 7.77 -6.18
N MET A 205 -20.72 6.62 -5.84
CA MET A 205 -20.44 6.26 -4.45
C MET A 205 -19.40 7.22 -3.85
N LEU A 206 -18.36 7.57 -4.61
CA LEU A 206 -17.35 8.54 -4.16
C LEU A 206 -17.96 9.92 -3.93
N ASP A 207 -18.87 10.37 -4.80
CA ASP A 207 -19.60 11.62 -4.63
C ASP A 207 -20.48 11.60 -3.36
N PHE A 208 -21.20 10.51 -3.10
CA PHE A 208 -21.98 10.35 -1.88
C PHE A 208 -21.09 10.30 -0.63
N LEU A 209 -19.94 9.62 -0.67
CA LEU A 209 -18.97 9.62 0.44
C LEU A 209 -18.47 11.03 0.75
N LYS A 210 -18.08 11.78 -0.28
CA LYS A 210 -17.62 13.17 -0.15
C LYS A 210 -18.71 14.08 0.44
N ALA A 211 -19.97 13.83 0.10
CA ALA A 211 -21.11 14.58 0.62
C ALA A 211 -21.57 14.14 2.02
N GLY A 212 -20.93 13.13 2.63
CA GLY A 212 -21.34 12.59 3.93
C GLY A 212 -22.58 11.68 3.87
N GLU A 213 -23.03 11.30 2.67
CA GLU A 213 -24.22 10.50 2.41
C GLU A 213 -23.93 8.99 2.41
N TYR A 214 -23.43 8.47 3.54
CA TYR A 214 -22.83 7.13 3.61
C TYR A 214 -23.79 5.96 3.31
N GLU A 215 -25.08 6.10 3.65
CA GLU A 215 -26.11 5.11 3.29
C GLU A 215 -26.25 4.99 1.77
N LYS A 216 -26.32 6.12 1.06
CA LYS A 216 -26.43 6.15 -0.41
C LYS A 216 -25.15 5.65 -1.08
N ALA A 217 -23.99 5.98 -0.51
CA ALA A 217 -22.71 5.43 -0.98
C ALA A 217 -22.71 3.90 -0.89
N ALA A 218 -23.11 3.35 0.26
CA ALA A 218 -23.20 1.91 0.48
C ALA A 218 -24.19 1.23 -0.48
N ASP A 219 -25.36 1.82 -0.71
CA ASP A 219 -26.34 1.33 -1.68
C ASP A 219 -25.77 1.30 -3.11
N GLU A 220 -25.13 2.38 -3.55
CA GLU A 220 -24.50 2.48 -4.87
C GLU A 220 -23.40 1.42 -5.04
N ALA A 221 -22.55 1.24 -4.02
CA ALA A 221 -21.51 0.21 -4.03
C ALA A 221 -22.09 -1.21 -4.20
N LEU A 222 -23.22 -1.51 -3.53
CA LEU A 222 -23.91 -2.80 -3.64
C LEU A 222 -24.59 -3.03 -5.00
N GLN A 223 -24.90 -1.98 -5.75
CA GLN A 223 -25.47 -2.11 -7.09
C GLN A 223 -24.43 -2.49 -8.16
N SER A 224 -23.15 -2.34 -7.85
CA SER A 224 -22.04 -2.57 -8.78
C SER A 224 -21.83 -4.05 -9.15
N LYS A 225 -21.10 -4.28 -10.26
CA LYS A 225 -20.60 -5.61 -10.63
C LYS A 225 -19.71 -6.19 -9.52
N TRP A 226 -18.87 -5.36 -8.90
CA TRP A 226 -17.98 -5.76 -7.82
C TRP A 226 -18.74 -6.49 -6.71
N ALA A 227 -19.82 -5.88 -6.22
CA ALA A 227 -20.65 -6.48 -5.18
C ALA A 227 -21.39 -7.75 -5.67
N LYS A 228 -21.97 -7.71 -6.86
CA LYS A 228 -22.87 -8.78 -7.34
C LYS A 228 -22.15 -9.99 -7.90
N LYS A 229 -20.96 -9.82 -8.49
CA LYS A 229 -20.28 -10.86 -9.27
C LYS A 229 -18.86 -11.15 -8.81
N ASP A 230 -18.15 -10.16 -8.26
CA ASP A 230 -16.72 -10.31 -8.02
C ASP A 230 -16.44 -10.74 -6.55
N VAL A 231 -17.06 -10.09 -5.55
CA VAL A 231 -16.74 -10.35 -4.13
C VAL A 231 -17.90 -10.76 -3.23
N GLY A 232 -19.16 -10.58 -3.68
CA GLY A 232 -20.34 -11.08 -2.98
C GLY A 232 -20.45 -10.62 -1.52
N ALA A 233 -20.35 -11.58 -0.59
CA ALA A 233 -20.52 -11.34 0.85
C ALA A 233 -19.53 -10.33 1.44
N ARG A 234 -18.34 -10.16 0.84
CA ARG A 234 -17.38 -9.12 1.24
C ARG A 234 -17.96 -7.73 1.05
N ALA A 235 -18.57 -7.46 -0.10
CA ALA A 235 -19.14 -6.15 -0.37
C ALA A 235 -20.17 -5.77 0.69
N ILE A 236 -21.03 -6.72 1.09
CA ILE A 236 -22.03 -6.51 2.16
C ILE A 236 -21.37 -6.11 3.48
N ARG A 237 -20.27 -6.77 3.89
CA ARG A 237 -19.55 -6.42 5.12
C ARG A 237 -18.94 -5.02 5.06
N VAL A 238 -18.23 -4.74 3.98
CA VAL A 238 -17.59 -3.43 3.76
C VAL A 238 -18.64 -2.32 3.73
N THR A 239 -19.73 -2.50 3.00
CA THR A 239 -20.78 -1.48 2.92
C THR A 239 -21.57 -1.34 4.21
N ARG A 240 -21.69 -2.39 5.03
CA ARG A 240 -22.29 -2.29 6.37
C ARG A 240 -21.45 -1.40 7.28
N GLN A 241 -20.13 -1.57 7.25
CA GLN A 241 -19.22 -0.68 7.99
C GLN A 241 -19.29 0.75 7.44
N MET A 242 -19.33 0.92 6.11
CA MET A 242 -19.44 2.23 5.49
C MET A 242 -20.67 3.02 5.97
N ARG A 243 -21.78 2.35 6.27
CA ARG A 243 -23.01 3.00 6.80
C ARG A 243 -22.84 3.54 8.21
N THR A 244 -22.08 2.87 9.06
CA THR A 244 -21.98 3.20 10.47
C THR A 244 -21.08 4.41 10.70
N LYS A 245 -21.58 5.43 11.40
CA LYS A 245 -20.73 6.51 11.93
C LYS A 245 -19.92 5.95 13.11
N SER A 246 -18.64 6.27 13.20
CA SER A 246 -17.87 5.98 14.42
C SER A 246 -18.53 6.72 15.59
N GLU A 247 -18.74 6.04 16.72
CA GLU A 247 -19.13 6.72 17.95
C GLU A 247 -17.94 7.58 18.39
N VAL A 248 -18.18 8.88 18.58
CA VAL A 248 -17.18 9.88 19.00
C VAL A 248 -16.85 9.72 20.47
#